data_AF-A0A942Z3Z3-F1
#
_entry.id   AF-A0A942Z3Z3-F1
#
_cell.length_a   1.000
_cell.length_b   1.000
_cell.length_c   1.000
_cell.angle_alpha   90.00
_cell.angle_beta   90.00
_cell.angle_gamma   90.00
#
_symmetry.space_group_name_H-M   'P 1'
#
loop_
_entity.id
_entity.type
_entity.pdbx_description
1 polymer ?
#
loop_
_entity_poly.entity_id
_entity_poly.type
_entity_poly.pdbx_seq_one_letter_code
_entity_poly.pdbx_strand_id
1 'polypeptide(L)'
;MIIKWTRELVEGEMDDCYTLLEIIRGAKATHLVINCSEEKHPPIKISTRTFSKRIKKSEELCNQCAGRRNHNFGDTMPMKKLYSLYVVKDMSSAQIALLLGEGVTRQHINHLLRKYGIPRKQQHRNREKPLQKKVSKDDLYYLYIIERKSQTEIAKKYNVDSGSISYLMRVYGIKARVRSEAGKLRSLRDSKVNTSFFETLSADFFYVLGVLLSDGWRSGNAIGLQMADMDVLEYVAKVIGYTGKISTRKPRSGGKINGKDIHGRKKMYVIQFQNYKIAQIMNKWGLVERKSKSLTLPKIPKEFMGDFLRGVLDGDGSVIIQQQSNSTGIYKTKQFRLVFYTASINFRDALCEYLRDKYDITGGSGFEEKTGKYYLSIGNKDSVYLLCGLLFNQNDPFGMQRKKEKISYIFEYQKNDKIPKYKRLTKDEVHLITSLLSKRVPVVTIASRIGCSNSAIYSIKIGRTHRV
;
A
#
# COMPACT_ATOMS: atom_id res chain seq x y z
N MET A 1 18.99 -41.61 28.41
CA MET A 1 19.87 -40.90 29.37
C MET A 1 19.61 -39.40 29.34
N ILE A 2 19.22 -38.79 30.47
CA ILE A 2 19.07 -37.33 30.63
C ILE A 2 20.41 -36.80 31.15
N ILE A 3 21.17 -36.09 30.31
CA ILE A 3 22.49 -35.55 30.69
C ILE A 3 22.28 -34.22 31.43
N LYS A 4 22.61 -34.17 32.73
CA LYS A 4 22.74 -32.91 33.48
C LYS A 4 24.12 -32.31 33.23
N TRP A 5 24.17 -31.01 32.96
CA TRP A 5 25.38 -30.32 32.52
C TRP A 5 26.14 -29.71 33.70
N THR A 6 27.37 -30.18 33.96
CA THR A 6 28.26 -29.64 35.01
C THR A 6 29.66 -29.33 34.44
N ARG A 7 30.50 -28.61 35.20
CA ARG A 7 31.91 -28.30 34.85
C ARG A 7 32.93 -29.21 35.56
N GLU A 8 32.45 -30.15 36.36
CA GLU A 8 33.25 -31.12 37.10
C GLU A 8 33.38 -32.41 36.28
N LEU A 9 34.37 -33.24 36.60
CA LEU A 9 34.50 -34.57 36.01
C LEU A 9 33.21 -35.35 36.27
N VAL A 10 32.60 -35.86 35.20
CA VAL A 10 31.37 -36.66 35.27
C VAL A 10 31.74 -38.08 34.93
N GLU A 11 31.95 -38.91 35.94
CA GLU A 11 31.92 -40.35 35.78
C GLU A 11 30.46 -40.81 35.78
N GLY A 12 30.06 -41.47 34.71
CA GLY A 12 28.72 -42.02 34.57
C GLY A 12 28.72 -43.20 33.62
N GLU A 13 28.04 -44.26 34.01
CA GLU A 13 27.84 -45.44 33.18
C GLU A 13 26.93 -45.08 31.99
N MET A 14 27.38 -45.48 30.80
CA MET A 14 26.69 -45.23 29.53
C MET A 14 26.47 -46.55 28.81
N ASP A 15 25.35 -47.24 29.10
CA ASP A 15 25.11 -48.63 28.71
C ASP A 15 26.22 -49.59 29.20
N ASP A 16 25.95 -50.90 29.20
CA ASP A 16 26.78 -51.94 29.85
C ASP A 16 28.22 -52.05 29.29
N CYS A 17 28.58 -51.26 28.26
CA CYS A 17 29.87 -51.32 27.55
C CYS A 17 30.74 -50.05 27.62
N TYR A 18 30.29 -48.93 28.24
CA TYR A 18 31.07 -47.66 28.27
C TYR A 18 31.01 -46.86 29.58
N THR A 19 32.12 -46.18 29.85
CA THR A 19 32.20 -45.16 30.89
C THR A 19 32.52 -43.79 30.28
N LEU A 20 31.69 -42.78 30.55
CA LEU A 20 32.02 -41.40 30.20
C LEU A 20 33.04 -40.87 31.20
N LEU A 21 34.10 -40.23 30.70
CA LEU A 21 35.15 -39.64 31.53
C LEU A 21 35.13 -38.12 31.50
N GLU A 22 34.90 -37.51 30.33
CA GLU A 22 34.96 -36.05 30.20
C GLU A 22 34.07 -35.53 29.05
N ILE A 23 33.60 -34.28 29.17
CA ILE A 23 32.91 -33.57 28.10
C ILE A 23 33.68 -32.29 27.75
N ILE A 24 34.27 -32.25 26.56
CA ILE A 24 35.06 -31.11 26.08
C ILE A 24 34.21 -30.23 25.15
N ARG A 25 34.00 -28.98 25.53
CA ARG A 25 33.25 -27.99 24.72
C ARG A 25 34.20 -27.18 23.84
N GLY A 26 34.05 -27.29 22.52
CA GLY A 26 34.75 -26.44 21.55
C GLY A 26 33.80 -25.49 20.82
N ALA A 27 34.33 -24.39 20.26
CA ALA A 27 33.55 -23.36 19.55
C ALA A 27 32.75 -23.88 18.34
N LYS A 28 33.12 -25.04 17.76
CA LYS A 28 32.44 -25.64 16.60
C LYS A 28 31.72 -26.95 16.91
N ALA A 29 32.09 -27.65 17.99
CA ALA A 29 31.49 -28.93 18.37
C ALA A 29 31.86 -29.33 19.80
N THR A 30 30.95 -30.07 20.44
CA THR A 30 31.18 -30.73 21.74
C THR A 30 31.69 -32.16 21.52
N HIS A 31 32.63 -32.58 22.36
CA HIS A 31 33.24 -33.90 22.32
C HIS A 31 33.05 -34.61 23.65
N LEU A 32 32.92 -35.93 23.59
CA LEU A 32 32.87 -36.84 24.73
C LEU A 32 34.18 -37.63 24.76
N VAL A 33 34.76 -37.79 25.94
CA VAL A 33 35.88 -38.69 26.20
C VAL A 33 35.31 -39.92 26.88
N ILE A 34 35.40 -41.07 26.23
CA ILE A 34 34.79 -42.33 26.69
C ILE A 34 35.85 -43.42 26.86
N ASN A 35 35.65 -44.27 27.87
CA ASN A 35 36.39 -45.50 28.11
C ASN A 35 35.53 -46.71 27.73
N CYS A 36 36.15 -47.76 27.19
CA CYS A 36 35.48 -48.98 26.77
C CYS A 36 35.86 -50.14 27.69
N SER A 37 34.90 -51.00 28.04
CA SER A 37 35.12 -52.14 28.94
C SER A 37 35.68 -53.39 28.27
N GLU A 38 35.59 -53.53 26.93
CA GLU A 38 35.90 -54.79 26.23
C GLU A 38 37.33 -54.91 25.65
N GLU A 39 38.11 -53.84 25.50
CA GLU A 39 39.51 -53.91 25.02
C GLU A 39 40.43 -52.91 25.73
N LYS A 40 41.68 -53.30 26.01
CA LYS A 40 42.70 -52.43 26.62
C LYS A 40 43.23 -51.39 25.62
N HIS A 41 42.46 -50.34 25.34
CA HIS A 41 42.93 -49.12 24.68
C HIS A 41 42.66 -47.87 25.54
N PRO A 42 43.48 -46.80 25.44
CA PRO A 42 43.24 -45.58 26.20
C PRO A 42 41.93 -44.86 25.78
N PRO A 43 41.36 -43.99 26.62
CA PRO A 43 40.11 -43.27 26.35
C PRO A 43 40.09 -42.49 25.02
N ILE A 44 38.94 -42.46 24.35
CA ILE A 44 38.78 -41.88 23.01
C ILE A 44 37.90 -40.63 23.04
N LYS A 45 38.34 -39.58 22.34
CA LYS A 45 37.57 -38.35 22.10
C LYS A 45 36.70 -38.44 20.84
N ILE A 46 35.38 -38.36 20.99
CA ILE A 46 34.40 -38.45 19.90
C ILE A 46 33.43 -37.26 19.91
N SER A 47 33.06 -36.72 18.75
CA SER A 47 32.06 -35.64 18.71
C SER A 47 30.68 -36.15 19.12
N THR A 48 29.91 -35.35 19.86
CA THR A 48 28.55 -35.71 20.29
C THR A 48 27.66 -36.09 19.10
N ARG A 49 27.78 -35.39 17.98
CA ARG A 49 27.05 -35.70 16.74
C ARG A 49 27.40 -37.07 16.17
N THR A 50 28.68 -37.43 16.18
CA THR A 50 29.14 -38.74 15.70
C THR A 50 28.67 -39.84 16.65
N PHE A 51 28.81 -39.60 17.96
CA PHE A 51 28.40 -40.53 19.01
C PHE A 51 26.89 -40.81 18.98
N SER A 52 26.05 -39.76 18.97
CA SER A 52 24.58 -39.90 18.90
C SER A 52 24.10 -40.57 17.62
N LYS A 53 24.78 -40.35 16.47
CA LYS A 53 24.44 -41.04 15.22
C LYS A 53 24.73 -42.55 15.29
N ARG A 54 25.71 -42.97 16.09
CA ARG A 54 26.15 -44.36 16.20
C ARG A 54 25.32 -45.13 17.23
N ILE A 55 24.99 -44.52 18.38
CA ILE A 55 24.03 -45.10 19.33
C ILE A 55 22.67 -45.33 18.68
N LYS A 56 22.18 -44.39 17.86
CA LYS A 56 20.92 -44.57 17.10
C LYS A 56 20.94 -45.74 16.11
N LYS A 57 22.12 -46.31 15.82
CA LYS A 57 22.30 -47.46 14.93
C LYS A 57 22.63 -48.76 15.69
N SER A 58 22.63 -48.74 17.02
CA SER A 58 22.97 -49.90 17.87
C SER A 58 24.33 -50.53 17.56
N GLU A 59 25.35 -49.71 17.29
CA GLU A 59 26.73 -50.17 17.09
C GLU A 59 27.43 -50.32 18.46
N GLU A 60 27.81 -51.54 18.85
CA GLU A 60 28.76 -51.83 19.95
C GLU A 60 30.18 -51.44 19.50
N LEU A 61 30.98 -50.86 20.39
CA LEU A 61 32.25 -50.18 20.08
C LEU A 61 33.41 -50.59 21.01
N CYS A 62 34.40 -51.30 20.45
CA CYS A 62 35.80 -51.50 20.92
C CYS A 62 36.67 -51.87 19.70
N ASN A 63 37.94 -51.42 19.59
CA ASN A 63 38.86 -51.27 18.41
C ASN A 63 38.41 -50.31 17.28
N GLN A 64 37.21 -49.80 17.47
CA GLN A 64 36.16 -49.73 16.45
C GLN A 64 35.27 -48.54 16.79
N CYS A 65 35.30 -48.09 18.06
CA CYS A 65 34.94 -46.75 18.55
C CYS A 65 35.43 -45.62 17.60
N ALA A 66 36.54 -45.85 16.89
CA ALA A 66 37.21 -44.88 16.04
C ALA A 66 36.94 -44.97 14.52
N GLY A 67 36.18 -45.94 14.01
CA GLY A 67 36.02 -46.07 12.55
C GLY A 67 37.37 -46.22 11.81
N ARG A 68 38.28 -47.00 12.39
CA ARG A 68 39.48 -47.51 11.73
C ARG A 68 39.61 -48.97 12.14
N ARG A 69 39.19 -49.92 11.28
CA ARG A 69 40.10 -51.06 11.07
C ARG A 69 41.45 -50.42 10.75
N ASN A 70 42.54 -51.01 11.21
CA ASN A 70 43.84 -50.79 10.59
C ASN A 70 43.64 -50.90 9.07
N HIS A 71 43.43 -49.77 8.40
CA HIS A 71 43.73 -49.69 6.99
C HIS A 71 45.24 -49.84 7.03
N ASN A 72 45.74 -51.06 6.80
CA ASN A 72 47.12 -51.27 6.40
C ASN A 72 47.32 -50.42 5.13
N PHE A 73 47.60 -49.14 5.34
CA PHE A 73 48.04 -48.20 4.32
C PHE A 73 49.54 -48.43 4.03
N GLY A 74 50.18 -49.30 4.82
CA GLY A 74 51.36 -50.06 4.41
C GLY A 74 50.92 -51.20 3.49
N ASP A 75 51.22 -51.03 2.21
CA ASP A 75 51.42 -52.10 1.22
C ASP A 75 50.22 -52.92 0.74
N THR A 76 49.26 -52.29 0.06
CA THR A 76 48.20 -53.05 -0.67
C THR A 76 48.15 -52.84 -2.18
N MET A 77 48.69 -51.76 -2.75
CA MET A 77 48.67 -51.57 -4.21
C MET A 77 49.91 -50.85 -4.76
N PRO A 78 50.70 -51.51 -5.64
CA PRO A 78 51.80 -50.85 -6.35
C PRO A 78 51.33 -49.67 -7.20
N MET A 79 52.11 -48.58 -7.23
CA MET A 79 51.83 -47.38 -8.02
C MET A 79 51.50 -47.71 -9.49
N LYS A 80 52.24 -48.65 -10.11
CA LYS A 80 52.02 -49.08 -11.51
C LYS A 80 50.60 -49.62 -11.73
N LYS A 81 50.06 -50.40 -10.77
CA LYS A 81 48.71 -50.97 -10.83
C LYS A 81 47.65 -49.89 -10.62
N LEU A 82 47.88 -48.93 -9.72
CA LEU A 82 46.96 -47.82 -9.54
C LEU A 82 46.92 -46.88 -10.75
N TYR A 83 48.09 -46.60 -11.34
CA TYR A 83 48.20 -45.77 -12.53
C TYR A 83 47.51 -46.43 -13.73
N SER A 84 47.69 -47.73 -13.94
CA SER A 84 47.02 -48.44 -15.03
C SER A 84 45.50 -48.46 -14.87
N LEU A 85 44.99 -48.64 -13.64
CA LEU A 85 43.54 -48.61 -13.39
C LEU A 85 42.94 -47.19 -13.51
N TYR A 86 43.59 -46.18 -12.93
CA TYR A 86 43.05 -44.82 -12.83
C TYR A 86 43.28 -43.96 -14.09
N VAL A 87 44.47 -44.07 -14.68
CA VAL A 87 44.91 -43.24 -15.82
C VAL A 87 44.71 -44.00 -17.14
N VAL A 88 45.24 -45.23 -17.27
CA VAL A 88 45.20 -45.96 -18.55
C VAL A 88 43.80 -46.51 -18.84
N LYS A 89 43.16 -47.15 -17.86
CA LYS A 89 41.80 -47.72 -17.99
C LYS A 89 40.68 -46.73 -17.64
N ASP A 90 41.03 -45.46 -17.41
CA ASP A 90 40.11 -44.36 -17.08
C ASP A 90 39.09 -44.62 -15.93
N MET A 91 39.37 -45.55 -15.02
CA MET A 91 38.42 -45.87 -13.94
C MET A 91 38.35 -44.73 -12.90
N SER A 92 37.18 -44.52 -12.30
CA SER A 92 37.02 -43.60 -11.17
C SER A 92 37.53 -44.22 -9.85
N SER A 93 37.90 -43.39 -8.87
CA SER A 93 38.32 -43.87 -7.55
C SER A 93 37.27 -44.75 -6.84
N ALA A 94 36.00 -44.62 -7.21
CA ALA A 94 34.92 -45.46 -6.68
C ALA A 94 34.84 -46.82 -7.40
N GLN A 95 35.00 -46.83 -8.72
CA GLN A 95 35.06 -48.08 -9.51
C GLN A 95 36.30 -48.91 -9.15
N ILE A 96 37.45 -48.26 -8.92
CA ILE A 96 38.67 -48.94 -8.47
C ILE A 96 38.45 -49.55 -7.09
N ALA A 97 37.81 -48.82 -6.16
CA ALA A 97 37.50 -49.34 -4.84
C ALA A 97 36.56 -50.56 -4.90
N LEU A 98 35.53 -50.51 -5.75
CA LEU A 98 34.61 -51.63 -5.97
C LEU A 98 35.32 -52.85 -6.59
N LEU A 99 36.20 -52.63 -7.57
CA LEU A 99 36.97 -53.69 -8.22
C LEU A 99 37.89 -54.45 -7.25
N LEU A 100 38.40 -53.76 -6.23
CA LEU A 100 39.38 -54.32 -5.29
C LEU A 100 38.76 -55.02 -4.08
N GLY A 101 37.43 -54.98 -3.95
CA GLY A 101 36.72 -55.77 -2.94
C GLY A 101 36.78 -55.22 -1.51
N GLU A 102 36.45 -56.09 -0.56
CA GLU A 102 36.22 -55.73 0.84
C GLU A 102 37.44 -55.06 1.50
N GLY A 103 37.21 -53.91 2.14
CA GLY A 103 38.23 -53.15 2.86
C GLY A 103 38.88 -51.99 2.10
N VAL A 104 38.68 -51.90 0.77
CA VAL A 104 39.18 -50.78 -0.04
C VAL A 104 38.07 -49.76 -0.29
N THR A 105 38.21 -48.58 0.29
CA THR A 105 37.23 -47.49 0.10
C THR A 105 37.68 -46.50 -0.97
N ARG A 106 36.72 -45.74 -1.53
CA ARG A 106 37.03 -44.57 -2.38
C ARG A 106 38.04 -43.63 -1.70
N GLN A 107 38.00 -43.49 -0.38
CA GLN A 107 38.94 -42.66 0.37
C GLN A 107 40.36 -43.23 0.39
N HIS A 108 40.49 -44.56 0.47
CA HIS A 108 41.76 -45.26 0.36
C HIS A 108 42.43 -44.98 -1.01
N ILE A 109 41.70 -45.16 -2.11
CA ILE A 109 42.22 -44.87 -3.46
C ILE A 109 42.62 -43.39 -3.59
N ASN A 110 41.77 -42.51 -3.08
CA ASN A 110 42.04 -41.07 -3.04
C ASN A 110 43.26 -40.68 -2.20
N HIS A 111 43.63 -41.46 -1.19
CA HIS A 111 44.86 -41.31 -0.43
C HIS A 111 46.07 -41.79 -1.25
N LEU A 112 46.00 -42.98 -1.85
CA LEU A 112 47.08 -43.52 -2.69
C LEU A 112 47.39 -42.61 -3.88
N LEU A 113 46.38 -42.03 -4.53
CA LEU A 113 46.58 -41.03 -5.59
C LEU A 113 47.39 -39.82 -5.10
N ARG A 114 47.15 -39.35 -3.86
CA ARG A 114 47.97 -38.27 -3.27
C ARG A 114 49.37 -38.74 -2.92
N LYS A 115 49.49 -39.92 -2.30
CA LYS A 115 50.78 -40.53 -1.90
C LYS A 115 51.72 -40.70 -3.10
N TYR A 116 51.18 -41.13 -4.24
CA TYR A 116 51.95 -41.33 -5.48
C TYR A 116 51.97 -40.11 -6.42
N GLY A 117 51.45 -38.95 -6.00
CA GLY A 117 51.47 -37.73 -6.80
C GLY A 117 50.63 -37.78 -8.09
N ILE A 118 49.67 -38.69 -8.21
CA ILE A 118 48.82 -38.83 -9.39
C ILE A 118 47.72 -37.74 -9.33
N PRO A 119 47.64 -36.81 -10.32
CA PRO A 119 46.65 -35.75 -10.32
C PRO A 119 45.23 -36.31 -10.34
N ARG A 120 44.36 -35.75 -9.50
CA ARG A 120 42.94 -36.12 -9.50
C ARG A 120 42.25 -35.57 -10.74
N LYS A 121 41.37 -36.38 -11.34
CA LYS A 121 40.46 -35.93 -12.40
C LYS A 121 39.66 -34.73 -11.90
N GLN A 122 39.79 -33.58 -12.56
CA GLN A 122 39.06 -32.35 -12.23
C GLN A 122 37.63 -32.41 -12.78
N GLN A 123 36.79 -33.27 -12.19
CA GLN A 123 35.42 -33.56 -12.66
C GLN A 123 34.52 -32.31 -12.76
N HIS A 124 34.84 -31.24 -12.03
CA HIS A 124 34.03 -30.01 -12.00
C HIS A 124 34.31 -29.02 -13.15
N ARG A 125 35.49 -29.05 -13.78
CA ARG A 125 35.85 -28.07 -14.83
C ARG A 125 35.24 -28.40 -16.20
N ASN A 126 35.06 -29.69 -16.48
CA ASN A 126 34.60 -30.20 -17.79
C ASN A 126 33.13 -30.65 -17.80
N ARG A 127 32.36 -30.36 -16.74
CA ARG A 127 30.93 -30.69 -16.71
C ARG A 127 30.18 -29.73 -17.62
N GLU A 128 29.27 -30.26 -18.45
CA GLU A 128 28.33 -29.42 -19.18
C GLU A 128 27.63 -28.46 -18.23
N LYS A 129 27.38 -27.25 -18.73
CA LYS A 129 26.74 -26.15 -18.01
C LYS A 129 25.26 -26.07 -18.46
N PRO A 130 24.38 -26.97 -17.99
CA PRO A 130 23.03 -27.12 -18.52
C PRO A 130 22.20 -25.84 -18.38
N LEU A 131 22.44 -25.07 -17.32
CA LEU A 131 21.73 -23.83 -17.07
C LEU A 131 22.12 -22.72 -18.06
N GLN A 132 23.40 -22.58 -18.40
CA GLN A 132 23.91 -21.63 -19.40
C GLN A 132 23.48 -22.00 -20.82
N LYS A 133 23.34 -23.30 -21.11
CA LYS A 133 22.77 -23.79 -22.38
C LYS A 133 21.27 -23.47 -22.48
N LYS A 134 20.55 -23.54 -21.35
CA LYS A 134 19.10 -23.25 -21.29
C LYS A 134 18.80 -21.75 -21.36
N VAL A 135 19.65 -20.91 -20.81
CA VAL A 135 19.48 -19.45 -20.76
C VAL A 135 20.77 -18.79 -21.23
N SER A 136 20.76 -18.31 -22.47
CA SER A 136 21.89 -17.60 -23.07
C SER A 136 22.10 -16.23 -22.41
N LYS A 137 23.30 -15.65 -22.62
CA LYS A 137 23.60 -14.30 -22.14
C LYS A 137 22.72 -13.25 -22.81
N ASP A 138 22.53 -13.37 -24.12
CA ASP A 138 21.79 -12.39 -24.92
C ASP A 138 20.30 -12.42 -24.59
N ASP A 139 19.73 -13.62 -24.43
CA ASP A 139 18.35 -13.79 -23.99
C ASP A 139 18.12 -13.14 -22.61
N LEU A 140 19.02 -13.42 -21.66
CA LEU A 140 18.91 -12.88 -20.32
C LEU A 140 19.05 -11.36 -20.32
N TYR A 141 19.97 -10.82 -21.13
CA TYR A 141 20.13 -9.39 -21.32
C TYR A 141 18.90 -8.75 -21.94
N TYR A 142 18.38 -9.31 -23.04
CA TYR A 142 17.19 -8.82 -23.72
C TYR A 142 15.99 -8.81 -22.78
N LEU A 143 15.69 -9.93 -22.11
CA LEU A 143 14.52 -10.05 -21.25
C LEU A 143 14.62 -9.17 -19.99
N TYR A 144 15.83 -9.02 -19.43
CA TYR A 144 16.02 -8.21 -18.23
C TYR A 144 16.19 -6.74 -18.58
N ILE A 145 17.15 -6.35 -19.41
CA ILE A 145 17.46 -4.93 -19.65
C ILE A 145 16.44 -4.29 -20.59
N ILE A 146 16.12 -4.94 -21.71
CA ILE A 146 15.27 -4.35 -22.76
C ILE A 146 13.79 -4.49 -22.40
N GLU A 147 13.33 -5.73 -22.18
CA GLU A 147 11.93 -6.05 -21.86
C GLU A 147 11.55 -5.75 -20.40
N ARG A 148 12.53 -5.36 -19.57
CA ARG A 148 12.33 -4.98 -18.16
C ARG A 148 11.64 -6.03 -17.29
N LYS A 149 11.70 -7.32 -17.65
CA LYS A 149 11.11 -8.41 -16.86
C LYS A 149 11.84 -8.58 -15.52
N SER A 150 11.12 -9.09 -14.53
CA SER A 150 11.70 -9.48 -13.25
C SER A 150 12.42 -10.83 -13.37
N GLN A 151 13.35 -11.10 -12.45
CA GLN A 151 14.03 -12.40 -12.39
C GLN A 151 13.03 -13.55 -12.25
N THR A 152 11.92 -13.35 -11.53
CA THR A 152 10.85 -14.33 -11.34
C THR A 152 10.09 -14.62 -12.64
N GLU A 153 9.80 -13.61 -13.46
CA GLU A 153 9.14 -13.80 -14.76
C GLU A 153 10.05 -14.54 -15.74
N ILE A 154 11.34 -14.18 -15.77
CA ILE A 154 12.33 -14.87 -16.60
C ILE A 154 12.49 -16.32 -16.14
N ALA A 155 12.58 -16.54 -14.82
CA ALA A 155 12.65 -17.87 -14.21
C ALA A 155 11.46 -18.75 -14.61
N LYS A 156 10.24 -18.20 -14.55
CA LYS A 156 9.02 -18.88 -15.04
C LYS A 156 9.11 -19.18 -16.54
N LYS A 157 9.54 -18.22 -17.37
CA LYS A 157 9.66 -18.41 -18.82
C LYS A 157 10.56 -19.60 -19.18
N TYR A 158 11.69 -19.74 -18.50
CA TYR A 158 12.63 -20.85 -18.74
C TYR A 158 12.38 -22.06 -17.84
N ASN A 159 11.32 -22.08 -17.03
CA ASN A 159 11.06 -23.13 -16.04
C ASN A 159 12.32 -23.46 -15.20
N VAL A 160 12.86 -22.45 -14.52
CA VAL A 160 14.00 -22.54 -13.60
C VAL A 160 13.70 -21.76 -12.32
N ASP A 161 14.50 -21.97 -11.28
CA ASP A 161 14.40 -21.16 -10.06
C ASP A 161 14.91 -19.72 -10.27
N SER A 162 14.36 -18.76 -9.53
CA SER A 162 14.78 -17.36 -9.55
C SER A 162 16.23 -17.16 -9.10
N GLY A 163 16.73 -17.99 -8.17
CA GLY A 163 18.13 -18.02 -7.75
C GLY A 163 19.07 -18.43 -8.89
N SER A 164 18.63 -19.32 -9.79
CA SER A 164 19.37 -19.69 -11.01
C SER A 164 19.56 -18.49 -11.94
N ILE A 165 18.53 -17.66 -12.12
CA ILE A 165 18.62 -16.42 -12.90
C ILE A 165 19.58 -15.44 -12.22
N SER A 166 19.47 -15.24 -10.91
CA SER A 166 20.40 -14.39 -10.14
C SER A 166 21.86 -14.86 -10.25
N TYR A 167 22.09 -16.18 -10.23
CA TYR A 167 23.40 -16.76 -10.48
C TYR A 167 23.90 -16.46 -11.88
N LEU A 168 23.10 -16.70 -12.92
CA LEU A 168 23.47 -16.43 -14.31
C LEU A 168 23.77 -14.94 -14.56
N MET A 169 22.99 -14.03 -13.99
CA MET A 169 23.25 -12.60 -14.08
C MET A 169 24.65 -12.25 -13.56
N ARG A 170 25.06 -12.82 -12.42
CA ARG A 170 26.42 -12.64 -11.86
C ARG A 170 27.49 -13.27 -12.75
N VAL A 171 27.25 -14.44 -13.31
CA VAL A 171 28.18 -15.11 -14.24
C VAL A 171 28.35 -14.30 -15.54
N TYR A 172 27.28 -13.69 -16.03
CA TYR A 172 27.28 -12.91 -17.28
C TYR A 172 27.61 -11.43 -17.11
N GLY A 173 27.85 -10.97 -15.87
CA GLY A 173 28.17 -9.57 -15.56
C GLY A 173 26.98 -8.61 -15.68
N ILE A 174 25.75 -9.10 -15.61
CA ILE A 174 24.54 -8.29 -15.65
C ILE A 174 24.23 -7.76 -14.24
N LYS A 175 24.35 -6.44 -14.05
CA LYS A 175 24.07 -5.80 -12.76
C LYS A 175 22.59 -5.92 -12.40
N ALA A 176 22.32 -6.41 -11.19
CA ALA A 176 20.96 -6.46 -10.67
C ALA A 176 20.43 -5.04 -10.40
N ARG A 177 19.17 -4.79 -10.77
CA ARG A 177 18.45 -3.56 -10.46
C ARG A 177 18.39 -3.35 -8.94
N VAL A 178 18.46 -2.09 -8.54
CA VAL A 178 18.24 -1.71 -7.14
C VAL A 178 16.76 -1.86 -6.76
N ARG A 179 16.48 -1.99 -5.46
CA ARG A 179 15.12 -2.23 -4.94
C ARG A 179 14.11 -1.15 -5.37
N SER A 180 14.53 0.11 -5.40
CA SER A 180 13.67 1.24 -5.81
C SER A 180 13.27 1.14 -7.29
N GLU A 181 14.24 0.83 -8.15
CA GLU A 181 14.02 0.64 -9.59
C GLU A 181 13.10 -0.55 -9.87
N ALA A 182 13.37 -1.70 -9.22
CA ALA A 182 12.51 -2.87 -9.33
C ALA A 182 11.07 -2.59 -8.84
N GLY A 183 10.93 -1.86 -7.74
CA GLY A 183 9.63 -1.42 -7.22
C GLY A 183 8.89 -0.49 -8.17
N LYS A 184 9.60 0.45 -8.81
CA LYS A 184 9.04 1.34 -9.84
C LYS A 184 8.48 0.55 -11.02
N LEU A 185 9.28 -0.35 -11.61
CA LEU A 185 8.85 -1.16 -12.76
C LEU A 185 7.63 -2.02 -12.44
N ARG A 186 7.64 -2.70 -11.28
CA ARG A 186 6.49 -3.48 -10.81
C ARG A 186 5.23 -2.62 -10.71
N SER A 187 5.34 -1.42 -10.13
CA SER A 187 4.19 -0.52 -9.95
C SER A 187 3.59 0.00 -11.27
N LEU A 188 4.39 0.04 -12.35
CA LEU A 188 3.92 0.45 -13.67
C LEU A 188 3.22 -0.70 -14.40
N ARG A 189 3.76 -1.92 -14.29
CA ARG A 189 3.19 -3.11 -14.92
C ARG A 189 1.90 -3.58 -14.22
N ASP A 190 1.92 -3.64 -12.90
CA ASP A 190 0.84 -4.21 -12.09
C ASP A 190 -0.04 -3.10 -11.49
N SER A 191 -0.28 -2.02 -12.25
CA SER A 191 -1.09 -0.89 -11.79
C SER A 191 -2.54 -1.31 -11.54
N LYS A 192 -3.05 -1.00 -10.36
CA LYS A 192 -4.45 -1.27 -9.99
C LYS A 192 -5.43 -0.21 -10.44
N VAL A 193 -4.97 0.77 -11.20
CA VAL A 193 -5.74 1.93 -11.64
C VAL A 193 -5.39 2.27 -13.07
N ASN A 194 -6.32 2.89 -13.78
CA ASN A 194 -6.09 3.43 -15.10
C ASN A 194 -5.13 4.61 -15.02
N THR A 195 -3.95 4.49 -15.62
CA THR A 195 -2.93 5.55 -15.56
C THR A 195 -3.30 6.74 -16.46
N SER A 196 -4.01 6.53 -17.57
CA SER A 196 -4.41 7.61 -18.49
C SER A 196 -5.40 8.59 -17.86
N PHE A 197 -6.20 8.14 -16.88
CA PHE A 197 -7.06 9.00 -16.07
C PHE A 197 -6.26 10.13 -15.41
N PHE A 198 -5.11 9.82 -14.82
CA PHE A 198 -4.29 10.81 -14.10
C PHE A 198 -3.48 11.71 -15.05
N GLU A 199 -3.39 11.35 -16.33
CA GLU A 199 -2.69 12.13 -17.35
C GLU A 199 -3.62 13.08 -18.10
N THR A 200 -4.93 12.93 -17.90
CA THR A 200 -5.96 13.69 -18.61
C THR A 200 -6.63 14.66 -17.65
N LEU A 201 -6.63 15.95 -17.98
CA LEU A 201 -7.37 16.94 -17.22
C LEU A 201 -8.87 16.81 -17.54
N SER A 202 -9.67 16.51 -16.52
CA SER A 202 -11.12 16.33 -16.64
C SER A 202 -11.82 16.73 -15.35
N ALA A 203 -13.14 16.93 -15.42
CA ALA A 203 -13.96 17.19 -14.24
C ALA A 203 -13.76 16.11 -13.16
N ASP A 204 -13.74 14.83 -13.55
CA ASP A 204 -13.49 13.72 -12.63
C ASP A 204 -12.09 13.76 -12.01
N PHE A 205 -11.07 14.10 -12.80
CA PHE A 205 -9.71 14.24 -12.27
C PHE A 205 -9.66 15.29 -11.16
N PHE A 206 -10.26 16.46 -11.38
CA PHE A 206 -10.23 17.55 -10.40
C PHE A 206 -11.11 17.27 -9.18
N TYR A 207 -12.24 16.59 -9.35
CA TYR A 207 -13.02 16.07 -8.22
C TYR A 207 -12.19 15.11 -7.36
N VAL A 208 -11.56 14.10 -7.99
CA VAL A 208 -10.69 13.13 -7.31
C VAL A 208 -9.50 13.82 -6.63
N LEU A 209 -8.91 14.84 -7.28
CA LEU A 209 -7.84 15.63 -6.70
C LEU A 209 -8.30 16.33 -5.42
N GLY A 210 -9.46 16.98 -5.44
CA GLY A 210 -10.03 17.65 -4.26
C GLY A 210 -10.19 16.69 -3.08
N VAL A 211 -10.81 15.52 -3.33
CA VAL A 211 -11.01 14.48 -2.30
C VAL A 211 -9.69 13.90 -1.77
N LEU A 212 -8.69 13.71 -2.64
CA LEU A 212 -7.38 13.19 -2.22
C LEU A 212 -6.56 14.21 -1.43
N LEU A 213 -6.71 15.51 -1.72
CA LEU A 213 -6.04 16.56 -0.98
C LEU A 213 -6.61 16.76 0.43
N SER A 214 -7.90 16.47 0.65
CA SER A 214 -8.53 16.47 1.98
C SER A 214 -8.27 15.16 2.74
N ASP A 215 -8.85 14.03 2.29
CA ASP A 215 -8.88 12.76 3.04
C ASP A 215 -7.92 11.70 2.50
N GLY A 216 -7.27 11.97 1.37
CA GLY A 216 -6.28 11.07 0.80
C GLY A 216 -4.96 11.09 1.57
N TRP A 217 -4.08 10.15 1.27
CA TRP A 217 -2.71 10.12 1.76
C TRP A 217 -1.76 9.58 0.70
N ARG A 218 -0.48 9.92 0.84
CA ARG A 218 0.62 9.36 0.05
C ARG A 218 1.72 8.87 0.98
N SER A 219 2.35 7.75 0.64
CA SER A 219 3.58 7.26 1.28
C SER A 219 4.45 6.57 0.22
N GLY A 220 5.58 7.19 -0.12
CA GLY A 220 6.35 6.83 -1.31
C GLY A 220 5.47 6.87 -2.57
N ASN A 221 5.40 5.72 -3.26
CA ASN A 221 4.57 5.58 -4.47
C ASN A 221 3.14 5.06 -4.18
N ALA A 222 2.79 4.84 -2.91
CA ALA A 222 1.45 4.42 -2.52
C ALA A 222 0.57 5.64 -2.31
N ILE A 223 -0.64 5.59 -2.87
CA ILE A 223 -1.71 6.57 -2.66
C ILE A 223 -2.90 5.80 -2.09
N GLY A 224 -3.60 6.41 -1.14
CA GLY A 224 -4.84 5.87 -0.63
C GLY A 224 -5.85 6.95 -0.28
N LEU A 225 -7.10 6.55 -0.23
CA LEU A 225 -8.23 7.35 0.23
C LEU A 225 -8.93 6.55 1.33
N GLN A 226 -9.22 7.21 2.45
CA GLN A 226 -9.92 6.61 3.58
C GLN A 226 -11.01 7.55 4.10
N MET A 227 -12.27 7.18 3.95
CA MET A 227 -13.40 7.95 4.49
C MET A 227 -14.58 7.04 4.90
N ALA A 228 -15.55 7.62 5.60
CA ALA A 228 -16.73 6.90 6.11
C ALA A 228 -17.86 6.78 5.07
N ASP A 229 -17.91 7.71 4.13
CA ASP A 229 -18.93 7.79 3.08
C ASP A 229 -18.53 6.86 1.91
N MET A 230 -19.34 5.82 1.65
CA MET A 230 -19.02 4.75 0.70
C MET A 230 -19.22 5.15 -0.76
N ASP A 231 -20.23 5.98 -1.03
CA ASP A 231 -20.58 6.51 -2.35
C ASP A 231 -19.39 7.22 -3.01
N VAL A 232 -18.64 8.02 -2.25
CA VAL A 232 -17.43 8.68 -2.76
C VAL A 232 -16.34 7.66 -3.09
N LEU A 233 -16.14 6.64 -2.25
CA LEU A 233 -15.15 5.58 -2.53
C LEU A 233 -15.51 4.80 -3.80
N GLU A 234 -16.79 4.47 -3.98
CA GLU A 234 -17.29 3.76 -5.16
C GLU A 234 -17.15 4.60 -6.42
N TYR A 235 -17.49 5.89 -6.36
CA TYR A 235 -17.30 6.81 -7.47
C TYR A 235 -15.82 6.96 -7.84
N VAL A 236 -14.97 7.27 -6.86
CA VAL A 236 -13.53 7.41 -7.07
C VAL A 236 -12.94 6.11 -7.63
N ALA A 237 -13.30 4.95 -7.07
CA ALA A 237 -12.85 3.65 -7.57
C ALA A 237 -13.27 3.43 -9.03
N LYS A 238 -14.51 3.78 -9.39
CA LYS A 238 -15.03 3.66 -10.76
C LYS A 238 -14.24 4.55 -11.72
N VAL A 239 -14.13 5.85 -11.47
CA VAL A 239 -13.55 6.81 -12.43
C VAL A 239 -12.04 6.63 -12.59
N ILE A 240 -11.31 6.23 -11.54
CA ILE A 240 -9.88 5.93 -11.65
C ILE A 240 -9.61 4.53 -12.24
N GLY A 241 -10.65 3.74 -12.56
CA GLY A 241 -10.52 2.37 -13.04
C GLY A 241 -9.84 1.44 -12.02
N TYR A 242 -10.22 1.55 -10.74
CA TYR A 242 -9.62 0.76 -9.66
C TYR A 242 -10.03 -0.72 -9.76
N THR A 243 -9.06 -1.61 -9.93
CA THR A 243 -9.27 -3.06 -10.03
C THR A 243 -9.08 -3.80 -8.71
N GLY A 244 -8.67 -3.08 -7.66
CA GLY A 244 -8.56 -3.65 -6.32
C GLY A 244 -9.90 -3.73 -5.60
N LYS A 245 -9.93 -4.41 -4.45
CA LYS A 245 -11.09 -4.42 -3.56
C LYS A 245 -11.10 -3.17 -2.68
N ILE A 246 -12.28 -2.55 -2.53
CA ILE A 246 -12.51 -1.55 -1.48
C ILE A 246 -12.49 -2.29 -0.13
N SER A 247 -11.54 -1.94 0.72
CA SER A 247 -11.35 -2.61 2.02
C SER A 247 -12.08 -1.86 3.14
N THR A 248 -12.53 -2.60 4.15
CA THR A 248 -13.27 -2.04 5.30
C THR A 248 -12.41 -2.10 6.54
N ARG A 249 -12.16 -0.95 7.16
CA ARG A 249 -11.61 -0.87 8.51
C ARG A 249 -12.74 -0.94 9.53
N LYS A 250 -12.72 -2.01 10.33
CA LYS A 250 -13.74 -2.24 11.37
C LYS A 250 -13.74 -1.10 12.41
N PRO A 251 -14.92 -0.67 12.88
CA PRO A 251 -15.02 0.28 13.97
C PRO A 251 -14.33 -0.28 15.22
N ARG A 252 -13.90 0.60 16.11
CA ARG A 252 -13.32 0.23 17.40
C ARG A 252 -13.86 1.19 18.46
N SER A 253 -14.36 0.64 19.56
CA SER A 253 -14.76 1.45 20.72
C SER A 253 -13.53 2.15 21.33
N GLY A 254 -13.77 3.34 21.86
CA GLY A 254 -12.77 4.02 22.68
C GLY A 254 -12.64 3.35 24.05
N GLY A 255 -11.58 3.66 24.79
CA GLY A 255 -11.36 3.16 26.14
C GLY A 255 -9.88 3.13 26.52
N LYS A 256 -9.55 2.46 27.62
CA LYS A 256 -8.16 2.26 28.06
C LYS A 256 -7.66 0.88 27.63
N ILE A 257 -6.53 0.84 26.92
CA ILE A 257 -5.80 -0.40 26.62
C ILE A 257 -4.38 -0.22 27.14
N ASN A 258 -3.93 -1.12 28.02
CA ASN A 258 -2.62 -1.05 28.69
C ASN A 258 -2.36 0.32 29.34
N GLY A 259 -3.37 0.87 30.02
CA GLY A 259 -3.31 2.18 30.67
C GLY A 259 -3.32 3.40 29.74
N LYS A 260 -3.38 3.21 28.41
CA LYS A 260 -3.42 4.30 27.42
C LYS A 260 -4.82 4.53 26.89
N ASP A 261 -5.24 5.79 26.83
CA ASP A 261 -6.51 6.18 26.22
C ASP A 261 -6.44 5.98 24.71
N ILE A 262 -7.28 5.08 24.21
CA ILE A 262 -7.44 4.84 22.79
C ILE A 262 -8.77 5.44 22.36
N HIS A 263 -8.68 6.38 21.42
CA HIS A 263 -9.84 7.04 20.83
C HIS A 263 -10.68 6.05 20.04
N GLY A 264 -12.01 6.15 20.13
CA GLY A 264 -12.90 5.36 19.27
C GLY A 264 -12.68 5.69 17.80
N ARG A 265 -12.99 4.75 16.90
CA ARG A 265 -13.00 5.00 15.46
C ARG A 265 -14.27 4.44 14.84
N LYS A 266 -14.86 5.19 13.92
CA LYS A 266 -15.99 4.73 13.11
C LYS A 266 -15.52 3.71 12.07
N LYS A 267 -16.48 3.05 11.42
CA LYS A 267 -16.23 2.23 10.23
C LYS A 267 -15.70 3.15 9.13
N MET A 268 -14.62 2.73 8.48
CA MET A 268 -14.02 3.48 7.36
C MET A 268 -13.80 2.54 6.18
N TYR A 269 -13.93 3.07 4.96
CA TYR A 269 -13.64 2.38 3.71
C TYR A 269 -12.32 2.89 3.14
N VAL A 270 -11.57 2.01 2.48
CA VAL A 270 -10.23 2.32 1.98
C VAL A 270 -10.02 1.74 0.60
N ILE A 271 -9.63 2.61 -0.34
CA ILE A 271 -8.92 2.22 -1.56
C ILE A 271 -7.45 2.61 -1.42
N GLN A 272 -6.57 1.77 -1.95
CA GLN A 272 -5.14 2.07 -2.01
C GLN A 272 -4.50 1.37 -3.21
N PHE A 273 -3.59 2.08 -3.86
CA PHE A 273 -2.82 1.56 -4.98
C PHE A 273 -1.40 2.11 -4.92
N GLN A 274 -0.49 1.45 -5.64
CA GLN A 274 0.90 1.87 -5.75
C GLN A 274 1.25 2.03 -7.22
N ASN A 275 1.62 3.24 -7.63
CA ASN A 275 2.04 3.52 -9.00
C ASN A 275 3.01 4.71 -8.97
N TYR A 276 4.25 4.48 -9.41
CA TYR A 276 5.27 5.52 -9.42
C TYR A 276 4.89 6.73 -10.27
N LYS A 277 4.38 6.53 -11.49
CA LYS A 277 4.04 7.63 -12.42
C LYS A 277 2.93 8.50 -11.82
N ILE A 278 1.87 7.87 -11.32
CA ILE A 278 0.74 8.58 -10.68
C ILE A 278 1.20 9.32 -9.43
N ALA A 279 2.04 8.71 -8.59
CA ALA A 279 2.59 9.40 -7.43
C ALA A 279 3.37 10.67 -7.80
N GLN A 280 4.13 10.66 -8.90
CA GLN A 280 4.81 11.86 -9.38
C GLN A 280 3.83 12.91 -9.93
N ILE A 281 2.80 12.50 -10.65
CA ILE A 281 1.75 13.41 -11.15
C ILE A 281 1.04 14.08 -9.96
N MET A 282 0.55 13.28 -9.01
CA MET A 282 -0.19 13.79 -7.86
C MET A 282 0.66 14.65 -6.93
N ASN A 283 1.98 14.38 -6.85
CA ASN A 283 2.94 15.24 -6.16
C ASN A 283 2.94 16.67 -6.73
N LYS A 284 2.94 16.83 -8.07
CA LYS A 284 2.87 18.15 -8.73
C LYS A 284 1.58 18.91 -8.39
N TRP A 285 0.50 18.20 -8.09
CA TRP A 285 -0.79 18.76 -7.70
C TRP A 285 -0.94 18.95 -6.17
N GLY A 286 0.13 18.74 -5.39
CA GLY A 286 0.13 19.01 -3.94
C GLY A 286 -0.14 17.79 -3.05
N LEU A 287 -0.33 16.58 -3.61
CA LEU A 287 -0.47 15.34 -2.83
C LEU A 287 0.90 14.84 -2.36
N VAL A 288 1.54 15.61 -1.48
CA VAL A 288 2.82 15.28 -0.84
C VAL A 288 2.62 14.46 0.44
N GLU A 289 3.68 13.82 0.91
CA GLU A 289 3.70 13.21 2.24
C GLU A 289 3.54 14.29 3.31
N ARG A 290 2.75 14.00 4.35
CA ARG A 290 2.48 14.93 5.47
C ARG A 290 1.96 16.32 5.03
N LYS A 291 1.27 16.37 3.88
CA LYS A 291 0.76 17.61 3.25
C LYS A 291 -0.14 18.50 4.11
N SER A 292 -0.83 17.94 5.11
CA SER A 292 -1.97 18.59 5.77
C SER A 292 -1.68 20.02 6.27
N LYS A 293 -0.45 20.30 6.72
CA LYS A 293 -0.04 21.62 7.24
C LYS A 293 0.66 22.52 6.22
N SER A 294 1.06 21.98 5.06
CA SER A 294 1.85 22.69 4.04
C SER A 294 1.14 22.81 2.69
N LEU A 295 -0.10 22.34 2.60
CA LEU A 295 -0.88 22.40 1.37
C LEU A 295 -1.14 23.86 0.95
N THR A 296 -0.95 24.17 -0.31
CA THR A 296 -1.37 25.44 -0.93
C THR A 296 -2.42 25.14 -2.00
N LEU A 297 -3.27 26.12 -2.33
CA LEU A 297 -4.24 25.94 -3.42
C LEU A 297 -3.48 25.63 -4.73
N PRO A 298 -3.69 24.46 -5.37
CA PRO A 298 -3.05 24.17 -6.65
C PRO A 298 -3.58 25.09 -7.74
N LYS A 299 -2.81 25.28 -8.83
CA LYS A 299 -3.24 26.09 -9.98
C LYS A 299 -4.25 25.30 -10.83
N ILE A 300 -5.53 25.36 -10.44
CA ILE A 300 -6.63 24.68 -11.13
C ILE A 300 -7.12 25.56 -12.30
N PRO A 301 -7.33 25.01 -13.52
CA PRO A 301 -8.02 25.73 -14.59
C PRO A 301 -9.42 26.16 -14.17
N LYS A 302 -9.86 27.35 -14.62
CA LYS A 302 -11.09 28.01 -14.13
C LYS A 302 -12.33 27.14 -14.33
N GLU A 303 -12.38 26.43 -15.46
CA GLU A 303 -13.45 25.52 -15.86
C GLU A 303 -13.63 24.32 -14.92
N PHE A 304 -12.55 23.87 -14.27
CA PHE A 304 -12.57 22.71 -13.36
C PHE A 304 -12.56 23.10 -11.87
N MET A 305 -12.58 24.40 -11.57
CA MET A 305 -12.56 24.86 -10.18
C MET A 305 -13.78 24.35 -9.40
N GLY A 306 -14.97 24.36 -10.02
CA GLY A 306 -16.18 23.80 -9.41
C GLY A 306 -16.01 22.33 -9.03
N ASP A 307 -15.41 21.54 -9.92
CA ASP A 307 -15.14 20.11 -9.72
C ASP A 307 -14.15 19.88 -8.58
N PHE A 308 -13.06 20.65 -8.56
CA PHE A 308 -12.08 20.62 -7.49
C PHE A 308 -12.70 20.94 -6.13
N LEU A 309 -13.42 22.06 -6.04
CA LEU A 309 -14.05 22.49 -4.78
C LEU A 309 -15.12 21.53 -4.30
N ARG A 310 -15.84 20.86 -5.21
CA ARG A 310 -16.80 19.79 -4.88
C ARG A 310 -16.07 18.63 -4.19
N GLY A 311 -14.90 18.23 -4.69
CA GLY A 311 -14.07 17.22 -4.02
C GLY A 311 -13.54 17.66 -2.65
N VAL A 312 -13.05 18.91 -2.53
CA VAL A 312 -12.60 19.47 -1.24
C VAL A 312 -13.75 19.57 -0.24
N LEU A 313 -14.93 20.03 -0.70
CA LEU A 313 -16.13 20.10 0.12
C LEU A 313 -16.52 18.72 0.61
N ASP A 314 -16.47 17.70 -0.24
CA ASP A 314 -16.86 16.33 0.10
C ASP A 314 -15.94 15.71 1.14
N GLY A 315 -14.65 15.99 1.09
CA GLY A 315 -13.74 15.51 2.12
C GLY A 315 -13.77 16.32 3.42
N ASP A 316 -13.23 17.54 3.37
CA ASP A 316 -13.02 18.39 4.57
C ASP A 316 -14.03 19.55 4.68
N GLY A 317 -15.16 19.49 3.97
CA GLY A 317 -16.20 20.52 4.02
C GLY A 317 -17.48 20.13 4.76
N SER A 318 -18.34 21.14 4.96
CA SER A 318 -19.65 20.99 5.60
C SER A 318 -20.69 21.89 4.94
N VAL A 319 -21.92 21.38 4.85
CA VAL A 319 -23.11 22.14 4.44
C VAL A 319 -24.05 22.19 5.65
N ILE A 320 -24.28 23.40 6.13
CA ILE A 320 -25.04 23.70 7.34
C ILE A 320 -26.32 24.41 6.93
N ILE A 321 -27.45 23.89 7.40
CA ILE A 321 -28.77 24.49 7.24
C ILE A 321 -29.31 24.70 8.66
N GLN A 322 -29.51 25.95 9.04
CA GLN A 322 -30.05 26.33 10.35
C GLN A 322 -31.39 27.04 10.16
N GLN A 323 -32.33 26.76 11.07
CA GLN A 323 -33.58 27.53 11.16
C GLN A 323 -33.41 28.53 12.30
N GLN A 324 -33.72 29.80 12.04
CA GLN A 324 -33.79 30.79 13.11
C GLN A 324 -35.25 31.00 13.52
N SER A 325 -35.50 30.82 14.82
CA SER A 325 -36.68 31.35 15.48
C SER A 325 -36.47 32.83 15.77
N ASN A 326 -37.52 33.64 15.63
CA ASN A 326 -37.53 34.97 16.22
C ASN A 326 -37.71 34.87 17.75
N SER A 327 -37.67 36.02 18.44
CA SER A 327 -37.93 36.13 19.89
C SER A 327 -39.30 35.61 20.34
N THR A 328 -40.22 35.34 19.41
CA THR A 328 -41.55 34.78 19.68
C THR A 328 -41.68 33.31 19.26
N GLY A 329 -40.57 32.61 18.96
CA GLY A 329 -40.57 31.18 18.61
C GLY A 329 -41.07 30.85 17.20
N ILE A 330 -41.38 31.84 16.36
CA ILE A 330 -41.86 31.65 14.99
C ILE A 330 -40.66 31.58 14.04
N TYR A 331 -40.51 30.46 13.34
CA TYR A 331 -39.47 30.25 12.33
C TYR A 331 -39.72 31.13 11.10
N LYS A 332 -38.83 32.10 10.82
CA LYS A 332 -39.02 33.03 9.69
C LYS A 332 -38.06 32.80 8.51
N THR A 333 -36.82 32.39 8.76
CA THR A 333 -35.78 32.34 7.71
C THR A 333 -34.83 31.16 7.91
N LYS A 334 -34.40 30.54 6.80
CA LYS A 334 -33.34 29.54 6.80
C LYS A 334 -32.01 30.22 6.55
N GLN A 335 -31.01 29.87 7.33
CA GLN A 335 -29.63 30.28 7.10
C GLN A 335 -28.85 29.10 6.53
N PHE A 336 -28.11 29.37 5.47
CA PHE A 336 -27.27 28.41 4.80
C PHE A 336 -25.82 28.80 4.97
N ARG A 337 -24.96 27.81 5.18
CA ARG A 337 -23.53 28.03 5.29
C ARG A 337 -22.78 26.85 4.70
N LEU A 338 -21.84 27.14 3.80
CA LEU A 338 -20.86 26.18 3.34
C LEU A 338 -19.54 26.49 4.04
N VAL A 339 -18.89 25.46 4.57
CA VAL A 339 -17.63 25.59 5.30
C VAL A 339 -16.60 24.66 4.71
N PHE A 340 -15.40 25.17 4.43
CA PHE A 340 -14.22 24.37 4.09
C PHE A 340 -13.27 24.37 5.29
N TYR A 341 -12.84 23.19 5.75
CA TYR A 341 -11.81 23.06 6.77
C TYR A 341 -10.48 22.66 6.14
N THR A 342 -9.37 23.04 6.77
CA THR A 342 -8.02 22.62 6.37
C THR A 342 -7.06 22.78 7.53
N ALA A 343 -6.02 21.94 7.61
CA ALA A 343 -4.93 22.14 8.56
C ALA A 343 -3.85 23.12 8.05
N SER A 344 -4.00 23.64 6.83
CA SER A 344 -3.07 24.58 6.21
C SER A 344 -3.68 25.98 6.09
N ILE A 345 -3.08 26.94 6.78
CA ILE A 345 -3.45 28.35 6.70
C ILE A 345 -3.28 28.90 5.27
N ASN A 346 -2.21 28.50 4.58
CA ASN A 346 -1.91 28.93 3.22
C ASN A 346 -2.98 28.45 2.22
N PHE A 347 -3.52 27.24 2.41
CA PHE A 347 -4.62 26.76 1.56
C PHE A 347 -5.89 27.58 1.79
N ARG A 348 -6.23 27.85 3.06
CA ARG A 348 -7.41 28.66 3.42
C ARG A 348 -7.32 30.05 2.80
N ASP A 349 -6.18 30.74 2.98
CA ASP A 349 -6.02 32.13 2.51
C ASP A 349 -6.04 32.22 1.00
N ALA A 350 -5.28 31.35 0.32
CA ALA A 350 -5.29 31.29 -1.14
C ALA A 350 -6.68 30.97 -1.69
N LEU A 351 -7.46 30.10 -1.03
CA LEU A 351 -8.84 29.82 -1.41
C LEU A 351 -9.77 31.02 -1.19
N CYS A 352 -9.62 31.73 -0.07
CA CYS A 352 -10.41 32.92 0.25
C CYS A 352 -10.18 34.03 -0.78
N GLU A 353 -8.92 34.34 -1.09
CA GLU A 353 -8.53 35.32 -2.10
C GLU A 353 -9.04 34.91 -3.49
N TYR A 354 -8.81 33.66 -3.88
CA TYR A 354 -9.21 33.18 -5.20
C TYR A 354 -10.74 33.23 -5.41
N LEU A 355 -11.53 32.84 -4.41
CA LEU A 355 -12.99 32.90 -4.50
C LEU A 355 -13.52 34.33 -4.57
N ARG A 356 -12.93 35.25 -3.80
CA ARG A 356 -13.25 36.67 -3.85
C ARG A 356 -12.94 37.26 -5.23
N ASP A 357 -11.72 37.08 -5.70
CA ASP A 357 -11.23 37.75 -6.91
C ASP A 357 -11.84 37.20 -8.21
N LYS A 358 -12.15 35.90 -8.25
CA LYS A 358 -12.61 35.24 -9.49
C LYS A 358 -14.11 35.02 -9.59
N TYR A 359 -14.81 35.01 -8.45
CA TYR A 359 -16.23 34.66 -8.39
C TYR A 359 -17.07 35.60 -7.52
N ASP A 360 -16.48 36.64 -6.92
CA ASP A 360 -17.17 37.53 -5.98
C ASP A 360 -17.81 36.79 -4.79
N ILE A 361 -17.21 35.65 -4.42
CA ILE A 361 -17.66 34.82 -3.30
C ILE A 361 -16.89 35.23 -2.06
N THR A 362 -17.60 35.77 -1.08
CA THR A 362 -17.02 36.23 0.20
C THR A 362 -17.48 35.36 1.36
N GLY A 363 -16.65 35.29 2.40
CA GLY A 363 -16.91 34.50 3.59
C GLY A 363 -16.03 34.90 4.76
N GLY A 364 -16.40 34.47 5.96
CA GLY A 364 -15.57 34.63 7.16
C GLY A 364 -14.53 33.51 7.25
N SER A 365 -13.31 33.84 7.66
CA SER A 365 -12.23 32.89 7.89
C SER A 365 -11.83 32.84 9.36
N GLY A 366 -11.34 31.70 9.85
CA GLY A 366 -10.87 31.59 11.23
C GLY A 366 -10.07 30.33 11.52
N PHE A 367 -9.87 30.05 12.82
CA PHE A 367 -9.21 28.88 13.37
C PHE A 367 -10.09 28.26 14.46
N GLU A 368 -10.28 26.95 14.42
CA GLU A 368 -11.05 26.19 15.40
C GLU A 368 -10.10 25.45 16.36
N GLU A 369 -9.98 25.95 17.58
CA GLU A 369 -9.02 25.42 18.58
C GLU A 369 -9.23 23.93 18.89
N LYS A 370 -10.49 23.48 18.98
CA LYS A 370 -10.84 22.09 19.33
C LYS A 370 -10.31 21.08 18.31
N THR A 371 -10.34 21.42 17.03
CA THR A 371 -9.90 20.52 15.96
C THR A 371 -8.51 20.85 15.45
N GLY A 372 -7.98 22.03 15.78
CA GLY A 372 -6.72 22.54 15.25
C GLY A 372 -6.77 22.81 13.75
N LYS A 373 -7.96 23.12 13.21
CA LYS A 373 -8.18 23.37 11.77
C LYS A 373 -8.53 24.83 11.51
N TYR A 374 -8.04 25.34 10.40
CA TYR A 374 -8.49 26.59 9.80
C TYR A 374 -9.79 26.36 9.01
N TYR A 375 -10.63 27.38 8.93
CA TYR A 375 -11.86 27.31 8.14
C TYR A 375 -12.09 28.56 7.29
N LEU A 376 -12.80 28.36 6.18
CA LEU A 376 -13.47 29.39 5.39
C LEU A 376 -14.98 29.09 5.42
N SER A 377 -15.77 30.05 5.87
CA SER A 377 -17.21 29.94 6.08
C SER A 377 -17.96 30.95 5.22
N ILE A 378 -18.71 30.44 4.24
CA ILE A 378 -19.51 31.23 3.32
C ILE A 378 -20.97 31.10 3.76
N GLY A 379 -21.51 32.18 4.32
CA GLY A 379 -22.87 32.20 4.88
C GLY A 379 -23.72 33.39 4.44
N ASN A 380 -23.16 34.35 3.69
CA ASN A 380 -23.99 35.37 3.06
C ASN A 380 -24.75 34.72 1.89
N LYS A 381 -26.00 35.13 1.71
CA LYS A 381 -26.96 34.47 0.83
C LYS A 381 -26.48 34.39 -0.62
N ASP A 382 -25.98 35.51 -1.16
CA ASP A 382 -25.58 35.59 -2.56
C ASP A 382 -24.34 34.74 -2.84
N SER A 383 -23.31 34.81 -1.99
CA SER A 383 -22.12 33.98 -2.11
C SER A 383 -22.42 32.49 -1.92
N VAL A 384 -23.38 32.13 -1.05
CA VAL A 384 -23.83 30.73 -0.93
C VAL A 384 -24.42 30.25 -2.26
N TYR A 385 -25.30 31.03 -2.88
CA TYR A 385 -25.90 30.66 -4.15
C TYR A 385 -24.88 30.59 -5.29
N LEU A 386 -23.96 31.57 -5.36
CA LEU A 386 -22.86 31.56 -6.32
C LEU A 386 -21.98 30.33 -6.13
N LEU A 387 -21.63 29.98 -4.89
CA LEU A 387 -20.82 28.80 -4.61
C LEU A 387 -21.58 27.50 -4.96
N CYS A 388 -22.85 27.36 -4.59
CA CYS A 388 -23.65 26.20 -4.99
C CYS A 388 -23.69 26.05 -6.51
N GLY A 389 -23.90 27.16 -7.24
CA GLY A 389 -23.86 27.20 -8.70
C GLY A 389 -22.50 26.80 -9.27
N LEU A 390 -21.40 27.27 -8.66
CA LEU A 390 -20.04 26.88 -9.05
C LEU A 390 -19.78 25.38 -8.85
N LEU A 391 -20.21 24.81 -7.72
CA LEU A 391 -19.99 23.41 -7.38
C LEU A 391 -20.77 22.43 -8.28
N PHE A 392 -21.95 22.83 -8.77
CA PHE A 392 -22.86 22.00 -9.56
C PHE A 392 -23.26 22.69 -10.88
N ASN A 393 -22.28 23.27 -11.57
CA ASN A 393 -22.48 24.01 -12.83
C ASN A 393 -22.74 23.10 -14.05
N GLN A 394 -22.47 21.81 -13.95
CA GLN A 394 -22.66 20.80 -15.01
C GLN A 394 -24.00 20.07 -14.87
N ASN A 395 -24.37 19.28 -15.89
CA ASN A 395 -25.57 18.47 -15.84
C ASN A 395 -25.38 17.30 -14.86
N ASP A 396 -25.87 17.50 -13.64
CA ASP A 396 -25.89 16.54 -12.52
C ASP A 396 -24.52 15.90 -12.17
N PRO A 397 -23.50 16.68 -11.80
CA PRO A 397 -22.20 16.12 -11.46
C PRO A 397 -22.27 15.35 -10.13
N PHE A 398 -21.39 14.35 -9.96
CA PHE A 398 -21.36 13.52 -8.75
C PHE A 398 -21.02 14.32 -7.48
N GLY A 399 -21.71 14.13 -6.38
CA GLY A 399 -21.26 14.70 -5.10
C GLY A 399 -21.65 13.76 -4.00
N MET A 400 -20.93 13.80 -2.89
CA MET A 400 -21.24 13.00 -1.72
C MET A 400 -22.70 13.21 -1.33
N GLN A 401 -23.47 12.12 -1.34
CA GLN A 401 -24.93 12.09 -1.29
C GLN A 401 -25.49 13.05 -0.24
N ARG A 402 -25.03 12.92 1.01
CA ARG A 402 -25.50 13.71 2.16
C ARG A 402 -25.25 15.23 2.05
N LYS A 403 -24.25 15.65 1.26
CA LYS A 403 -23.92 17.06 1.03
C LYS A 403 -24.65 17.56 -0.22
N LYS A 404 -24.69 16.75 -1.27
CA LYS A 404 -25.44 17.02 -2.50
C LYS A 404 -26.92 17.25 -2.21
N GLU A 405 -27.57 16.40 -1.40
CA GLU A 405 -28.97 16.57 -1.00
C GLU A 405 -29.24 17.91 -0.31
N LYS A 406 -28.33 18.35 0.56
CA LYS A 406 -28.44 19.68 1.22
C LYS A 406 -28.28 20.83 0.23
N ILE A 407 -27.40 20.68 -0.77
CA ILE A 407 -27.21 21.69 -1.81
C ILE A 407 -28.41 21.74 -2.76
N SER A 408 -28.97 20.59 -3.13
CA SER A 408 -30.25 20.52 -3.86
C SER A 408 -31.36 21.24 -3.12
N TYR A 409 -31.46 21.04 -1.79
CA TYR A 409 -32.39 21.78 -0.96
C TYR A 409 -32.16 23.31 -1.00
N ILE A 410 -30.90 23.76 -1.00
CA ILE A 410 -30.56 25.19 -1.12
C ILE A 410 -30.99 25.75 -2.48
N PHE A 411 -30.81 25.00 -3.58
CA PHE A 411 -31.29 25.41 -4.90
C PHE A 411 -32.81 25.49 -4.99
N GLU A 412 -33.53 24.52 -4.43
CA GLU A 412 -34.99 24.58 -4.33
C GLU A 412 -35.46 25.78 -3.51
N TYR A 413 -34.79 26.03 -2.38
CA TYR A 413 -35.06 27.21 -1.58
C TYR A 413 -34.81 28.50 -2.37
N GLN A 414 -33.69 28.60 -3.09
CA GLN A 414 -33.36 29.76 -3.93
C GLN A 414 -34.45 30.04 -4.98
N LYS A 415 -34.99 29.01 -5.64
CA LYS A 415 -36.10 29.16 -6.61
C LYS A 415 -37.33 29.80 -5.97
N ASN A 416 -37.66 29.38 -4.74
CA ASN A 416 -38.77 29.92 -3.97
C ASN A 416 -38.48 31.31 -3.37
N ASP A 417 -37.22 31.59 -3.05
CA ASP A 417 -36.75 32.85 -2.45
C ASP A 417 -36.64 33.98 -3.49
N LYS A 418 -36.41 33.63 -4.77
CA LYS A 418 -36.51 34.55 -5.92
C LYS A 418 -37.96 35.03 -6.20
N ILE A 419 -38.96 34.49 -5.50
CA ILE A 419 -40.32 35.05 -5.51
C ILE A 419 -40.42 36.01 -4.31
N PRO A 420 -40.41 37.34 -4.51
CA PRO A 420 -40.46 38.28 -3.40
C PRO A 420 -41.72 38.05 -2.56
N LYS A 421 -41.56 37.77 -1.26
CA LYS A 421 -42.68 37.73 -0.30
C LYS A 421 -43.45 39.07 -0.33
N TYR A 422 -42.72 40.16 -0.53
CA TYR A 422 -43.22 41.50 -0.82
C TYR A 422 -42.39 42.11 -1.95
N LYS A 423 -42.99 42.23 -3.14
CA LYS A 423 -42.51 43.13 -4.20
C LYS A 423 -43.04 44.52 -3.86
N ARG A 424 -42.16 45.52 -3.76
CA ARG A 424 -42.60 46.92 -3.71
C ARG A 424 -43.10 47.24 -5.12
N LEU A 425 -44.42 47.37 -5.26
CA LEU A 425 -45.04 47.59 -6.56
C LEU A 425 -44.94 49.08 -6.90
N THR A 426 -44.44 49.36 -8.09
CA THR A 426 -44.46 50.72 -8.64
C THR A 426 -45.92 51.17 -8.88
N LYS A 427 -46.17 52.48 -8.99
CA LYS A 427 -47.51 53.00 -9.28
C LYS A 427 -48.08 52.40 -10.58
N ASP A 428 -47.23 52.22 -11.59
CA ASP A 428 -47.62 51.65 -12.88
C ASP A 428 -48.00 50.18 -12.77
N GLU A 429 -47.27 49.40 -11.96
CA GLU A 429 -47.61 48.01 -11.69
C GLU A 429 -48.90 47.88 -10.89
N VAL A 430 -49.15 48.76 -9.92
CA VAL A 430 -50.44 48.79 -9.19
C VAL A 430 -51.59 49.11 -10.17
N HIS A 431 -51.39 50.06 -11.08
CA HIS A 431 -52.40 50.41 -12.09
C HIS A 431 -52.67 49.23 -13.04
N LEU A 432 -51.61 48.56 -13.49
CA LEU A 432 -51.69 47.35 -14.33
C LEU A 432 -52.42 46.21 -13.61
N ILE A 433 -52.13 45.96 -12.33
CA ILE A 433 -52.80 44.94 -11.52
C ILE A 433 -54.30 45.26 -11.40
N THR A 434 -54.66 46.51 -11.10
CA THR A 434 -56.06 46.94 -10.98
C THR A 434 -56.82 46.77 -12.31
N SER A 435 -56.18 47.09 -13.44
CA SER A 435 -56.74 46.88 -14.79
C SER A 435 -56.94 45.39 -15.12
N LEU A 436 -55.99 44.52 -14.74
CA LEU A 436 -56.12 43.08 -14.96
C LEU A 436 -57.18 42.43 -14.05
N LEU A 437 -57.33 42.93 -12.83
CA LEU A 437 -58.38 42.50 -11.89
C LEU A 437 -59.78 42.88 -12.38
N SER A 438 -59.97 44.08 -12.95
CA SER A 438 -61.26 44.49 -13.52
C SER A 438 -61.66 43.65 -14.74
N LYS A 439 -60.66 43.15 -15.49
CA LYS A 439 -60.84 42.19 -16.59
C LYS A 439 -61.00 40.73 -16.14
N ARG A 440 -61.17 40.48 -14.83
CA ARG A 440 -61.36 39.15 -14.23
C ARG A 440 -60.23 38.14 -14.51
N VAL A 441 -59.00 38.61 -14.76
CA VAL A 441 -57.84 37.72 -14.92
C VAL A 441 -57.55 36.99 -13.59
N PRO A 442 -57.29 35.66 -13.58
CA PRO A 442 -57.01 34.93 -12.36
C PRO A 442 -55.80 35.48 -11.59
N VAL A 443 -55.91 35.53 -10.26
CA VAL A 443 -54.89 36.10 -9.36
C VAL A 443 -53.53 35.44 -9.54
N VAL A 444 -53.49 34.12 -9.69
CA VAL A 444 -52.26 33.34 -9.90
C VAL A 444 -51.55 33.75 -11.19
N THR A 445 -52.31 34.02 -12.25
CA THR A 445 -51.80 34.47 -13.54
C THR A 445 -51.22 35.88 -13.45
N ILE A 446 -51.88 36.79 -12.74
CA ILE A 446 -51.38 38.15 -12.50
C ILE A 446 -50.10 38.09 -11.66
N ALA A 447 -50.09 37.32 -10.58
CA ALA A 447 -48.96 37.17 -9.68
C ALA A 447 -47.70 36.62 -10.40
N SER A 448 -47.88 35.61 -11.24
CA SER A 448 -46.82 35.05 -12.09
C SER A 448 -46.29 36.08 -13.09
N ARG A 449 -47.19 36.81 -13.77
CA ARG A 449 -46.82 37.83 -14.77
C ARG A 449 -46.07 39.03 -14.18
N ILE A 450 -46.42 39.45 -12.97
CA ILE A 450 -45.79 40.59 -12.29
C ILE A 450 -44.57 40.15 -11.47
N GLY A 451 -44.42 38.87 -11.16
CA GLY A 451 -43.34 38.36 -10.30
C GLY A 451 -43.51 38.76 -8.83
N CYS A 452 -44.72 38.62 -8.29
CA CYS A 452 -45.03 38.89 -6.87
C CYS A 452 -45.91 37.78 -6.26
N SER A 453 -46.13 37.82 -4.94
CA SER A 453 -46.97 36.83 -4.25
C SER A 453 -48.48 37.02 -4.54
N ASN A 454 -49.26 35.93 -4.49
CA ASN A 454 -50.73 35.99 -4.63
C ASN A 454 -51.36 36.93 -3.59
N SER A 455 -50.82 36.95 -2.36
CA SER A 455 -51.28 37.80 -1.26
C SER A 455 -51.12 39.31 -1.55
N ALA A 456 -50.10 39.70 -2.32
CA ALA A 456 -49.92 41.10 -2.74
C ALA A 456 -51.05 41.55 -3.68
N ILE A 457 -51.43 40.69 -4.64
CA ILE A 457 -52.56 40.96 -5.55
C ILE A 457 -53.89 41.02 -4.78
N TYR A 458 -54.11 40.12 -3.83
CA TYR A 458 -55.30 40.14 -2.97
C TYR A 458 -55.40 41.42 -2.14
N SER A 459 -54.28 41.95 -1.66
CA SER A 459 -54.25 43.20 -0.87
C SER A 459 -54.68 44.42 -1.69
N ILE A 460 -54.31 44.48 -2.97
CA ILE A 460 -54.78 45.50 -3.92
C ILE A 460 -56.26 45.31 -4.23
N LYS A 461 -56.71 44.06 -4.45
CA LYS A 461 -58.11 43.73 -4.73
C LYS A 461 -59.07 44.21 -3.63
N ILE A 462 -58.63 44.20 -2.37
CA ILE A 462 -59.43 44.63 -1.21
C ILE A 462 -59.15 46.09 -0.77
N GLY A 463 -58.41 46.86 -1.57
CA GLY A 463 -58.16 48.29 -1.31
C GLY A 463 -57.20 48.60 -0.16
N ARG A 464 -56.38 47.65 0.31
CA ARG A 464 -55.35 47.93 1.32
C ARG A 464 -54.15 48.61 0.66
N THR A 465 -53.75 49.76 1.19
CA THR A 465 -52.63 50.56 0.68
C THR A 465 -51.32 49.79 0.78
N HIS A 466 -50.78 49.36 -0.36
CA HIS A 466 -49.36 49.06 -0.46
C HIS A 466 -48.60 50.38 -0.31
N ARG A 467 -47.77 50.52 0.73
CA ARG A 467 -46.82 51.65 0.82
C ARG A 467 -45.95 51.60 -0.43
N VAL A 468 -46.13 52.60 -1.29
CA VAL A 468 -45.29 52.86 -2.47
C VAL A 468 -43.83 52.98 -2.02
#